data_AF-A0A5B3GY67-F1
#
_entry.id   AF-A0A5B3GY67-F1
#
_cell.length_a   1.000
_cell.length_b   1.000
_cell.length_c   1.000
_cell.angle_alpha   90.00
_cell.angle_beta   90.00
_cell.angle_gamma   90.00
#
_symmetry.space_group_name_H-M   'P 1'
#
loop_
_entity.id
_entity.type
_entity.pdbx_description
1 polymer ?
#
loop_
_entity_poly.entity_id
_entity_poly.type
_entity_poly.pdbx_seq_one_letter_code
_entity_poly.pdbx_strand_id
1 'polypeptide(L)'
;METYRYNTLRFFRVQFGLPARMPLEWCVVRETSRAGSELRLGVALKGTGLYIDVAMRRFFSQIDIPLIERRCYPAERISRGDDYEYRNAEGWSFTCPKHYICDIYYPARFSRELLAHSVL
;
A
#
# COMPACT_ATOMS: atom_id res chain seq x y z
N MET A 1 9.69 7.69 17.72
CA MET A 1 10.29 7.56 16.37
C MET A 1 9.19 7.82 15.36
N GLU A 2 9.32 8.82 14.48
CA GLU A 2 8.23 9.34 13.64
C GLU A 2 7.62 8.30 12.67
N THR A 3 6.70 7.48 13.18
CA THR A 3 5.81 6.58 12.40
C THR A 3 4.93 7.35 11.40
N TYR A 4 4.78 8.66 11.59
CA TYR A 4 4.02 9.55 10.71
C TYR A 4 4.60 9.70 9.29
N ARG A 5 5.88 9.41 9.05
CA ARG A 5 6.47 9.58 7.70
C ARG A 5 6.03 8.52 6.71
N TYR A 6 5.90 7.26 7.14
CA TYR A 6 5.63 6.10 6.26
C TYR A 6 4.27 6.20 5.55
N ASN A 7 3.25 6.68 6.24
CA ASN A 7 1.92 6.84 5.68
C ASN A 7 1.80 8.16 4.91
N THR A 8 2.68 8.44 3.95
CA THR A 8 2.54 9.62 3.10
C THR A 8 2.87 9.29 1.66
N LEU A 9 2.20 9.91 0.70
CA LEU A 9 2.58 9.77 -0.71
C LEU A 9 4.01 10.26 -0.97
N ARG A 10 4.50 11.20 -0.14
CA ARG A 10 5.90 11.64 -0.15
C ARG A 10 6.86 10.51 0.20
N PHE A 11 6.53 9.65 1.16
CA PHE A 11 7.33 8.47 1.48
C PHE A 11 7.46 7.54 0.27
N PHE A 12 6.35 7.17 -0.37
CA PHE A 12 6.38 6.32 -1.57
C PHE A 12 7.18 6.96 -2.71
N ARG A 13 7.07 8.28 -2.89
CA ARG A 13 7.87 9.01 -3.87
C ARG A 13 9.37 8.81 -3.65
N VAL A 14 9.84 8.98 -2.42
CA VAL A 14 11.27 8.84 -2.09
C VAL A 14 11.69 7.36 -2.16
N GLN A 15 10.91 6.48 -1.55
CA GLN A 15 11.21 5.05 -1.45
C GLN A 15 11.34 4.36 -2.81
N PHE A 16 10.57 4.81 -3.81
CA PHE A 16 10.56 4.24 -5.16
C PHE A 16 11.23 5.14 -6.21
N GLY A 17 11.90 6.22 -5.81
CA GLY A 17 12.63 7.10 -6.73
C GLY A 17 11.75 7.77 -7.79
N LEU A 18 10.50 8.13 -7.45
CA LEU A 18 9.53 8.65 -8.41
C LEU A 18 9.80 10.13 -8.77
N PRO A 19 9.63 10.53 -10.05
CA PRO A 19 9.85 11.92 -10.49
C PRO A 19 8.95 12.89 -9.73
N ALA A 20 9.46 14.03 -9.25
CA ALA A 20 8.74 14.96 -8.37
C ALA A 20 7.37 15.43 -8.91
N ARG A 21 7.22 15.53 -10.24
CA ARG A 21 5.98 15.95 -10.91
C ARG A 21 4.98 14.82 -11.16
N MET A 22 5.36 13.55 -10.94
CA MET A 22 4.45 12.42 -11.08
C MET A 22 3.33 12.54 -10.04
N PRO A 23 2.05 12.73 -10.43
CA PRO A 23 0.97 12.82 -9.46
C PRO A 23 0.68 11.43 -8.87
N LEU A 24 0.58 11.38 -7.54
CA LEU A 24 0.30 10.16 -6.80
C LEU A 24 -1.03 10.31 -6.08
N GLU A 25 -1.76 9.21 -5.96
CA GLU A 25 -2.96 9.13 -5.12
C GLU A 25 -3.06 7.77 -4.46
N TRP A 26 -3.71 7.71 -3.30
CA TRP A 26 -4.06 6.43 -2.69
C TRP A 26 -5.11 5.74 -3.54
N CYS A 27 -5.05 4.41 -3.60
CA CYS A 27 -6.09 3.63 -4.24
C CYS A 27 -6.33 2.32 -3.50
N VAL A 28 -7.57 1.85 -3.54
CA VAL A 28 -7.89 0.45 -3.26
C VAL A 28 -7.70 -0.32 -4.56
N VAL A 29 -6.85 -1.34 -4.51
CA VAL A 29 -6.58 -2.23 -5.64
C VAL A 29 -7.49 -3.43 -5.48
N ARG A 30 -8.33 -3.67 -6.48
CA ARG A 30 -9.12 -4.91 -6.56
C ARG A 30 -8.47 -5.81 -7.58
N GLU A 31 -8.15 -7.03 -7.17
CA GLU A 31 -7.73 -8.09 -8.07
C GLU A 31 -8.78 -9.20 -8.04
N THR A 32 -9.30 -9.55 -9.20
CA THR A 32 -10.30 -10.61 -9.35
C THR A 32 -9.73 -11.68 -10.27
N SER A 33 -9.75 -12.92 -9.81
CA SER A 33 -9.35 -14.10 -10.56
C SER A 33 -10.39 -15.21 -10.38
N ARG A 34 -10.12 -16.39 -10.97
CA ARG A 34 -10.96 -17.58 -10.74
C ARG A 34 -11.01 -18.02 -9.27
N ALA A 35 -10.03 -17.65 -8.46
CA ALA A 35 -9.98 -17.98 -7.04
C ALA A 35 -10.81 -17.03 -6.15
N GLY A 36 -11.28 -15.91 -6.70
CA GLY A 36 -12.03 -14.90 -5.97
C GLY A 36 -11.50 -13.48 -6.19
N SER A 37 -11.98 -12.56 -5.36
CA SER A 37 -11.53 -11.16 -5.36
C SER A 37 -10.80 -10.80 -4.08
N GLU A 38 -9.70 -10.06 -4.21
CA GLU A 38 -8.93 -9.52 -3.10
C GLU A 38 -8.88 -7.98 -3.20
N LEU A 39 -8.94 -7.30 -2.06
CA LEU A 39 -8.72 -5.87 -1.94
C LEU A 39 -7.37 -5.62 -1.25
N ARG A 40 -6.56 -4.74 -1.84
CA ARG A 40 -5.23 -4.37 -1.34
C ARG A 40 -5.06 -2.87 -1.33
N LEU A 41 -4.14 -2.38 -0.49
CA LEU A 41 -3.75 -0.98 -0.50
C LEU A 41 -2.73 -0.72 -1.63
N GLY A 42 -2.97 0.33 -2.41
CA GLY A 42 -2.06 0.79 -3.45
C GLY A 42 -1.82 2.30 -3.46
N VAL A 43 -0.80 2.70 -4.22
CA VAL A 43 -0.54 4.10 -4.60
C VAL A 43 -0.52 4.17 -6.13
N ALA A 44 -1.54 4.80 -6.73
CA ALA A 44 -1.66 4.96 -8.16
C ALA A 44 -0.77 6.10 -8.68
N LEU A 45 -0.15 5.89 -9.85
CA LEU A 45 0.55 6.92 -10.62
C LEU A 45 -0.44 7.48 -11.64
N LYS A 46 -1.03 8.65 -11.35
CA LYS A 46 -2.19 9.16 -12.10
C LYS A 46 -1.89 9.28 -13.59
N GLY A 47 -2.82 8.79 -14.42
CA GLY A 47 -2.73 8.87 -15.87
C GLY A 47 -1.79 7.85 -16.52
N THR A 48 -1.16 6.95 -15.77
CA THR A 48 -0.20 5.97 -16.34
C THR A 48 -0.74 4.54 -16.42
N GLY A 49 -1.82 4.22 -15.69
CA GLY A 49 -2.27 2.84 -15.53
C GLY A 49 -1.39 1.99 -14.60
N LEU A 50 -0.32 2.56 -14.02
CA LEU A 50 0.57 1.91 -13.07
C LEU A 50 0.21 2.27 -11.63
N TYR A 51 0.50 1.36 -10.72
CA TYR A 51 0.40 1.60 -9.28
C TYR A 51 1.49 0.84 -8.53
N ILE A 52 1.79 1.28 -7.31
CA ILE A 52 2.60 0.54 -6.34
C ILE A 52 1.66 -0.26 -5.46
N ASP A 53 1.82 -1.57 -5.43
CA ASP A 53 1.21 -2.40 -4.40
C ASP A 53 1.98 -2.23 -3.09
N VAL A 54 1.30 -1.76 -2.04
CA VAL A 54 1.97 -1.36 -0.80
C VAL A 54 2.58 -2.55 -0.09
N ALA A 55 1.85 -3.67 0.01
CA ALA A 55 2.29 -4.88 0.68
C ALA A 55 3.41 -5.60 -0.10
N MET A 56 3.28 -5.66 -1.43
CA MET A 56 4.27 -6.31 -2.28
C MET A 56 5.49 -5.45 -2.58
N ARG A 57 5.44 -4.15 -2.24
CA ARG A 57 6.54 -3.19 -2.40
C ARG A 57 7.05 -3.11 -3.85
N ARG A 58 6.15 -3.17 -4.83
CA ARG A 58 6.50 -3.21 -6.27
C ARG A 58 5.43 -2.53 -7.13
N PHE A 59 5.84 -2.09 -8.32
CA PHE A 59 4.95 -1.63 -9.37
C PHE A 59 4.20 -2.77 -10.06
N PHE A 60 2.94 -2.49 -10.38
CA PHE A 60 2.08 -3.32 -11.21
C PHE A 60 1.30 -2.42 -12.17
N SER A 61 0.86 -3.00 -13.29
CA SER A 61 -0.14 -2.40 -14.17
C SER A 61 -1.53 -2.83 -13.75
N GLN A 62 -2.50 -1.94 -13.99
CA GLN A 62 -3.89 -2.35 -14.16
C GLN A 62 -4.00 -3.25 -15.39
N ILE A 63 -4.77 -4.33 -15.28
CA ILE A 63 -4.97 -5.31 -16.34
C ILE A 63 -6.42 -5.72 -16.39
N ASP A 64 -6.92 -6.00 -17.58
CA ASP A 64 -8.27 -6.50 -17.81
C ASP A 64 -8.17 -7.58 -18.89
N ILE A 65 -8.01 -8.82 -18.44
CA ILE A 65 -7.92 -10.01 -19.30
C ILE A 65 -8.79 -11.12 -18.73
N PRO A 66 -9.24 -12.10 -19.54
CA PRO A 66 -10.21 -13.12 -19.10
C PRO A 66 -9.80 -13.95 -17.86
N LEU A 67 -8.50 -14.04 -17.57
CA LEU A 67 -7.99 -14.80 -16.43
C LEU A 67 -7.91 -13.99 -15.13
N ILE A 68 -7.69 -12.68 -15.27
CA ILE A 68 -7.40 -11.79 -14.14
C ILE A 68 -7.76 -10.35 -14.50
N GLU A 69 -8.56 -9.74 -13.64
CA GLU A 69 -8.85 -8.31 -13.67
C GLU A 69 -8.13 -7.67 -12.48
N ARG A 70 -7.44 -6.56 -12.73
CA ARG A 70 -6.83 -5.76 -11.68
C ARG A 70 -7.07 -4.28 -11.97
N ARG A 71 -7.80 -3.63 -11.07
CA ARG A 71 -8.16 -2.22 -11.19
C ARG A 71 -7.78 -1.45 -9.94
N CYS A 72 -7.41 -0.19 -10.14
CA CYS A 72 -7.11 0.75 -9.07
C CYS A 72 -8.26 1.74 -8.94
N TYR A 73 -8.82 1.81 -7.75
CA TYR A 73 -9.88 2.75 -7.43
C TYR A 73 -9.32 3.86 -6.55
N PRO A 74 -9.26 5.11 -7.05
CA PRO A 74 -8.81 6.25 -6.24
C PRO A 74 -9.56 6.33 -4.91
N ALA A 75 -8.82 6.50 -3.83
CA ALA A 75 -9.34 6.39 -2.47
C ALA A 75 -8.93 7.57 -1.61
N GLU A 76 -9.86 8.01 -0.76
CA GLU A 76 -9.57 8.92 0.32
C GLU A 76 -9.08 8.13 1.53
N ARG A 77 -8.09 8.68 2.24
CA ARG A 77 -7.63 8.11 3.50
C ARG A 77 -8.32 8.81 4.67
N ILE A 78 -8.98 8.02 5.49
CA ILE A 78 -9.77 8.45 6.64
C ILE A 78 -9.12 7.88 7.90
N SER A 79 -8.82 8.72 8.88
CA SER A 79 -8.31 8.28 10.19
C SER A 79 -9.45 7.76 11.06
N ARG A 80 -9.35 6.53 11.57
CA ARG A 80 -10.37 5.87 12.39
C ARG A 80 -9.73 5.22 13.62
N GLY A 81 -9.76 5.89 14.77
CA GLY A 81 -9.12 5.35 15.99
C GLY A 81 -7.65 5.02 15.74
N ASP A 82 -7.28 3.75 15.86
CA ASP A 82 -5.92 3.23 15.62
C ASP A 82 -5.65 2.79 14.17
N ASP A 83 -6.66 2.90 13.32
CA ASP A 83 -6.62 2.46 11.93
C ASP A 83 -6.67 3.64 10.93
N TYR A 84 -6.26 3.33 9.71
CA TYR A 84 -6.64 4.07 8.52
C TYR A 84 -7.63 3.25 7.70
N GLU A 85 -8.70 3.89 7.26
CA GLU A 85 -9.62 3.40 6.24
C GLU A 85 -9.28 4.11 4.93
N TYR A 86 -9.04 3.33 3.88
CA TYR A 86 -8.89 3.84 2.51
C TYR A 86 -10.15 3.49 1.75
N ARG A 87 -10.96 4.49 1.40
CA ARG A 87 -12.29 4.30 0.82
C ARG A 87 -12.41 5.01 -0.51
N ASN A 88 -12.88 4.28 -1.53
CA ASN A 88 -13.20 4.88 -2.83
C ASN A 88 -14.66 5.35 -2.89
N ALA A 89 -15.02 6.03 -3.98
CA ALA A 89 -16.38 6.48 -4.22
C ALA A 89 -17.39 5.35 -4.49
N GLU A 90 -16.93 4.18 -4.95
CA GLU A 90 -17.79 3.04 -5.31
C GLU A 90 -18.08 2.10 -4.12
N GLY A 91 -17.58 2.42 -2.92
CA GLY A 91 -17.83 1.65 -1.70
C GLY A 91 -16.79 0.57 -1.37
N TRP A 92 -15.76 0.39 -2.20
CA TRP A 92 -14.58 -0.41 -1.86
C TRP A 92 -13.77 0.27 -0.77
N SER A 93 -13.45 -0.48 0.28
CA SER A 93 -12.60 -0.01 1.36
C SER A 93 -11.53 -1.04 1.72
N PHE A 94 -10.37 -0.52 2.14
CA PHE A 94 -9.30 -1.29 2.77
C PHE A 94 -8.96 -0.62 4.09
N THR A 95 -9.04 -1.37 5.18
CA THR A 95 -8.72 -0.88 6.52
C THR A 95 -7.47 -1.57 7.03
N CYS A 96 -6.54 -0.79 7.58
CA CYS A 96 -5.34 -1.34 8.19
C CYS A 96 -4.89 -0.48 9.38
N PRO A 97 -4.14 -1.06 10.33
CA PRO A 97 -3.55 -0.30 11.43
C PRO A 97 -2.68 0.84 10.93
N LYS A 98 -2.60 1.93 11.69
CA LYS A 98 -1.75 3.09 11.35
C LYS A 98 -0.26 2.73 11.21
N HIS A 99 0.19 1.63 11.79
CA HIS A 99 1.56 1.16 11.68
C HIS A 99 1.81 0.22 10.48
N TYR A 100 0.77 -0.21 9.75
CA TYR A 100 0.85 -1.18 8.66
C TYR A 100 1.96 -0.91 7.63
N ILE A 101 2.03 0.31 7.09
CA ILE A 101 3.07 0.66 6.11
C ILE A 101 4.45 0.73 6.78
N CYS A 102 4.51 1.17 8.04
CA CYS A 102 5.76 1.13 8.78
C CYS A 102 6.26 -0.32 8.90
N ASP A 103 5.41 -1.27 9.30
CA ASP A 103 5.83 -2.66 9.49
C ASP A 103 6.34 -3.31 8.20
N ILE A 104 5.70 -3.02 7.06
CA ILE A 104 6.09 -3.57 5.74
C ILE A 104 7.45 -3.03 5.27
N TYR A 105 7.71 -1.74 5.51
CA TYR A 105 8.89 -1.05 5.00
C TYR A 105 10.01 -0.92 6.03
N TYR A 106 9.73 -1.21 7.30
CA TYR A 106 10.74 -1.24 8.33
C TYR A 106 11.76 -2.33 8.00
N PRO A 107 13.07 -2.03 8.03
CA PRO A 107 14.08 -3.03 7.79
C PRO A 107 13.96 -4.19 8.80
N ALA A 108 13.61 -5.37 8.31
CA ALA A 108 13.68 -6.61 9.09
C ALA A 108 15.13 -7.09 9.18
N ARG A 109 15.99 -6.29 9.84
CA ARG A 109 17.36 -6.71 10.11
C ARG A 109 17.34 -7.67 11.28
N PHE A 110 17.69 -8.91 11.02
CA PHE A 110 18.07 -9.83 12.07
C PHE A 110 19.30 -9.27 12.79
N SER A 111 19.17 -9.06 14.10
CA SER A 111 20.26 -8.70 15.00
C SER A 111 20.47 -9.89 15.92
N ARG A 112 21.70 -10.42 15.95
CA ARG A 112 22.03 -11.59 16.78
C ARG A 112 21.88 -11.27 18.27
N GLU A 113 22.05 -10.01 18.62
CA GLU A 113 21.88 -9.44 19.95
C GLU A 113 20.43 -9.59 20.45
N LEU A 114 19.43 -9.59 19.57
CA LEU A 114 18.03 -9.83 19.95
C LEU A 114 17.78 -11.25 20.48
N LEU A 115 18.56 -12.24 20.04
CA LEU A 115 18.43 -13.61 20.56
C LEU A 115 18.95 -13.74 22.01
N ALA A 116 19.91 -12.90 22.41
CA ALA A 116 20.46 -12.92 23.76
C ALA A 116 19.50 -12.35 24.81
N HIS A 117 18.49 -11.59 24.38
CA HIS A 117 17.48 -10.99 25.25
C HIS A 117 16.16 -11.78 25.32
N SER A 118 16.04 -12.89 24.57
CA SER A 118 14.83 -13.72 24.50
C SER A 118 14.90 -14.98 25.37
N VAL A 119 15.80 -15.04 26.35
CA VAL A 119 15.80 -16.11 27.37
C VAL A 119 14.97 -15.64 28.55
N LEU A 120 13.68 -15.96 28.51
CA LEU A 120 12.81 -16.12 29.68
C LEU A 120 12.18 -17.50 29.62
#